data_AF-A0A832M7B2-F1
#
_entry.id   AF-A0A832M7B2-F1
#
_cell.length_a   1.000
_cell.length_b   1.000
_cell.length_c   1.000
_cell.angle_alpha   90.00
_cell.angle_beta   90.00
_cell.angle_gamma   90.00
#
_symmetry.space_group_name_H-M   'P 1'
#
loop_
_entity.id
_entity.type
_entity.pdbx_description
1 polymer ?
#
loop_
_entity_poly.entity_id
_entity_poly.type
_entity_poly.pdbx_seq_one_letter_code
_entity_poly.pdbx_strand_id
1 'polypeptide(L)'
;MAIGGTIYGYIETPWGIRHKELRRHNVQVLKHLPREDTWPPLIRPMFGITGPGVLEGAYDQDLIHYGVTLKGMDDVDAINWIAKFEALLRRLYWFEARMHIDWIYGPRTFRWTADKDQVHDVIWNKSLKTMDRWEFSDGGAPIERWTD
;
A
#
# COMPACT_ATOMS: atom_id res chain seq x y z
N MET A 1 -17.99 -24.49 3.31
CA MET A 1 -16.57 -24.26 2.97
C MET A 1 -16.30 -22.80 3.32
N ALA A 2 -15.42 -22.48 4.27
CA ALA A 2 -15.14 -21.08 4.59
C ALA A 2 -14.44 -20.46 3.37
N ILE A 3 -15.11 -19.55 2.69
CA ILE A 3 -14.56 -18.82 1.55
C ILE A 3 -13.42 -17.96 2.12
N GLY A 4 -12.21 -18.15 1.62
CA GLY A 4 -11.06 -17.33 2.02
C GLY A 4 -11.09 -15.99 1.29
N GLY A 5 -10.51 -14.96 1.90
CA GLY A 5 -10.24 -13.67 1.26
C GLY A 5 -8.79 -13.62 0.78
N THR A 6 -8.55 -13.25 -0.48
CA THR A 6 -7.18 -13.03 -0.99
C THR A 6 -6.97 -11.56 -1.25
N ILE A 7 -5.91 -10.98 -0.67
CA ILE A 7 -5.52 -9.59 -0.84
C ILE A 7 -4.13 -9.56 -1.43
N TYR A 8 -3.92 -8.77 -2.48
CA TYR A 8 -2.60 -8.61 -3.10
C TYR A 8 -2.51 -7.29 -3.86
N GLY A 9 -1.30 -6.84 -4.16
CA GLY A 9 -1.13 -5.57 -4.83
C GLY A 9 0.28 -5.04 -4.83
N TYR A 10 0.40 -3.76 -5.14
CA TYR A 10 1.67 -3.05 -5.15
C TYR A 10 1.54 -1.59 -4.71
N ILE A 11 2.68 -1.02 -4.31
CA ILE A 11 2.87 0.40 -4.00
C ILE A 11 4.05 0.89 -4.84
N GLU A 12 3.78 1.84 -5.74
CA GLU A 12 4.78 2.55 -6.54
C GLU A 12 5.48 3.58 -5.66
N THR A 13 6.81 3.51 -5.61
CA THR A 13 7.61 4.38 -4.76
C THR A 13 8.29 5.50 -5.56
N PRO A 14 8.71 6.59 -4.90
CA PRO A 14 9.26 7.73 -5.62
C PRO A 14 10.56 7.43 -6.36
N TRP A 15 10.61 7.80 -7.64
CA TRP A 15 11.86 7.85 -8.43
C TRP A 15 12.53 9.23 -8.36
N GLY A 16 13.76 9.34 -8.88
CA GLY A 16 14.50 10.61 -9.02
C GLY A 16 15.58 10.86 -7.96
N ILE A 17 15.94 12.14 -7.77
CA ILE A 17 17.17 12.56 -7.06
C ILE A 17 17.23 12.06 -5.60
N ARG A 18 16.07 11.96 -4.93
CA ARG A 18 15.97 11.51 -3.52
C ARG A 18 15.60 10.04 -3.36
N HIS A 19 15.51 9.28 -4.45
CA HIS A 19 15.10 7.86 -4.47
C HIS A 19 15.77 7.04 -3.36
N LYS A 20 17.10 7.11 -3.22
CA LYS A 20 17.84 6.34 -2.21
C LYS A 20 17.44 6.65 -0.77
N GLU A 21 17.15 7.91 -0.46
CA GLU A 21 16.76 8.36 0.88
C GLU A 21 15.33 7.89 1.21
N LEU A 22 14.39 8.16 0.31
CA LEU A 22 12.98 7.80 0.46
C LEU A 22 12.81 6.26 0.50
N ARG A 23 13.58 5.54 -0.30
CA ARG A 23 13.70 4.08 -0.24
C ARG A 23 14.15 3.59 1.12
N ARG A 24 15.22 4.17 1.69
CA ARG A 24 15.72 3.77 3.01
C ARG A 24 14.64 3.96 4.07
N HIS A 25 13.91 5.07 4.04
CA HIS A 25 12.77 5.31 4.92
C HIS A 25 11.70 4.22 4.76
N ASN A 26 11.23 3.97 3.55
CA ASN A 26 10.21 2.94 3.29
C ASN A 26 10.65 1.56 3.76
N VAL A 27 11.90 1.17 3.49
CA VAL A 27 12.47 -0.09 3.98
C VAL A 27 12.44 -0.15 5.50
N GLN A 28 12.77 0.95 6.19
CA GLN A 28 12.70 0.99 7.66
C GLN A 28 11.26 0.85 8.15
N VAL A 29 10.29 1.55 7.55
CA VAL A 29 8.88 1.43 7.92
C VAL A 29 8.40 -0.02 7.80
N LEU A 30 8.70 -0.70 6.70
CA LEU A 30 8.33 -2.12 6.52
C LEU A 30 9.05 -3.04 7.50
N LYS A 31 10.34 -2.79 7.81
CA LYS A 31 11.09 -3.59 8.80
C LYS A 31 10.48 -3.53 10.20
N HIS A 32 9.87 -2.40 10.54
CA HIS A 32 9.19 -2.15 11.81
C HIS A 32 7.71 -2.56 11.81
N LEU A 33 7.18 -3.10 10.70
CA LEU A 33 5.89 -3.79 10.75
C LEU A 33 5.97 -4.96 11.74
N PRO A 34 4.89 -5.24 12.47
CA PRO A 34 4.90 -6.29 13.46
C PRO A 34 5.05 -7.67 12.79
N ARG A 35 5.53 -8.65 13.56
CA ARG A 35 5.57 -10.06 13.12
C ARG A 35 4.24 -10.78 13.38
N GLU A 36 3.48 -10.27 14.35
CA GLU A 36 2.18 -10.76 14.79
C GLU A 36 1.27 -9.55 14.99
N ASP A 37 0.02 -9.63 14.55
CA ASP A 37 -0.93 -8.53 14.61
C ASP A 37 -2.33 -9.07 14.95
N THR A 38 -3.22 -8.21 15.42
CA THR A 38 -4.62 -8.57 15.66
C THR A 38 -5.33 -8.87 14.35
N TRP A 39 -6.39 -9.67 14.43
CA TRP A 39 -7.20 -9.97 13.26
C TRP A 39 -7.92 -8.70 12.74
N PRO A 40 -7.98 -8.47 11.42
CA PRO A 40 -7.24 -9.16 10.37
C PRO A 40 -5.77 -8.68 10.34
N PRO A 41 -4.78 -9.58 10.20
CA PRO A 41 -3.38 -9.21 10.39
C PRO A 41 -2.82 -8.41 9.21
N LEU A 42 -2.02 -7.38 9.51
CA LEU A 42 -1.11 -6.75 8.56
C LEU A 42 0.32 -6.82 9.12
N ILE A 43 1.08 -7.81 8.65
CA ILE A 43 2.39 -8.16 9.20
C ILE A 43 3.49 -8.08 8.14
N ARG A 44 4.72 -7.87 8.62
CA ARG A 44 5.90 -7.71 7.76
C ARG A 44 6.07 -8.76 6.65
N PRO A 45 5.87 -10.08 6.89
CA PRO A 45 6.07 -11.11 5.87
C PRO A 45 5.17 -10.97 4.64
N MET A 46 4.08 -10.20 4.71
CA MET A 46 3.18 -9.97 3.58
C MET A 46 3.80 -9.06 2.51
N PHE A 47 4.89 -8.35 2.81
CA PHE A 47 5.46 -7.30 1.96
C PHE A 47 6.86 -7.66 1.47
N GLY A 48 7.19 -7.25 0.24
CA GLY A 48 8.54 -7.27 -0.32
C GLY A 48 8.82 -6.03 -1.15
N ILE A 49 10.10 -5.75 -1.43
CA ILE A 49 10.53 -4.63 -2.26
C ILE A 49 11.40 -5.15 -3.40
N THR A 50 11.01 -4.83 -4.64
CA THR A 50 11.82 -4.99 -5.85
C THR A 50 12.31 -3.62 -6.33
N GLY A 51 13.42 -3.58 -7.07
CA GLY A 51 13.95 -2.34 -7.64
C GLY A 51 15.46 -2.37 -7.88
N PRO A 52 16.11 -1.22 -8.16
CA PRO A 52 17.48 -1.13 -8.68
C PRO A 52 18.55 -1.81 -7.80
N GLY A 53 18.26 -2.03 -6.51
CA GLY A 53 19.14 -2.77 -5.60
C GLY A 53 19.09 -4.30 -5.73
N VAL A 54 18.18 -4.85 -6.54
CA VAL A 54 18.02 -6.30 -6.79
C VAL A 54 18.59 -6.69 -8.15
N LEU A 55 18.35 -5.90 -9.19
CA LEU A 55 18.93 -6.09 -10.52
C LEU A 55 19.18 -4.72 -11.18
N GLU A 56 20.41 -4.24 -11.05
CA GLU A 56 20.81 -2.91 -11.52
C GLU A 56 20.64 -2.80 -13.05
N GLY A 57 19.92 -1.79 -13.52
CA GLY A 57 19.62 -1.56 -14.94
C GLY A 57 18.37 -2.25 -15.52
N ALA A 58 17.68 -3.12 -14.76
CA ALA A 58 16.43 -3.74 -15.23
C ALA A 58 15.14 -3.17 -14.59
N TYR A 59 15.28 -2.25 -13.64
CA TYR A 59 14.14 -1.63 -12.96
C TYR A 59 14.22 -0.11 -13.08
N ASP A 60 13.13 0.50 -13.55
CA ASP A 60 12.99 1.96 -13.64
C ASP A 60 12.74 2.62 -12.27
N GLN A 61 12.18 1.86 -11.31
CA GLN A 61 11.79 2.35 -9.98
C GLN A 61 11.70 1.20 -8.95
N ASP A 62 11.73 1.54 -7.65
CA ASP A 62 11.39 0.55 -6.60
C ASP A 62 9.88 0.36 -6.53
N LEU A 63 9.46 -0.89 -6.28
CA LEU A 63 8.07 -1.28 -6.11
C LEU A 63 7.93 -2.14 -4.86
N ILE A 64 6.99 -1.80 -3.99
CA ILE A 64 6.64 -2.61 -2.82
C ILE A 64 5.50 -3.53 -3.26
N HIS A 65 5.70 -4.84 -3.28
CA HIS A 65 4.63 -5.80 -3.55
C HIS A 65 4.11 -6.39 -2.25
N TYR A 66 2.85 -6.79 -2.22
CA TYR A 66 2.25 -7.45 -1.06
C TYR A 66 1.20 -8.48 -1.42
N GLY A 67 0.97 -9.43 -0.52
CA GLY A 67 -0.05 -10.45 -0.69
C GLY A 67 -0.31 -11.31 0.55
N VAL A 68 -1.56 -11.76 0.71
CA VAL A 68 -2.01 -12.71 1.72
C VAL A 68 -3.32 -13.39 1.32
N THR A 69 -3.49 -14.65 1.72
CA THR A 69 -4.81 -15.31 1.75
C THR A 69 -5.21 -15.55 3.20
N LEU A 70 -6.38 -15.05 3.58
CA LEU A 70 -6.95 -15.10 4.92
C LEU A 70 -8.17 -16.02 4.93
N LYS A 71 -8.24 -16.94 5.89
CA LYS A 71 -9.40 -17.83 6.02
C LYS A 71 -10.50 -17.13 6.82
N GLY A 72 -11.74 -17.18 6.31
CA GLY A 72 -12.91 -16.68 7.04
C GLY A 72 -12.98 -15.16 7.15
N MET A 73 -12.35 -14.44 6.22
CA MET A 73 -12.45 -12.99 6.11
C MET A 73 -13.88 -12.60 5.72
N ASP A 74 -14.52 -11.79 6.55
CA ASP A 74 -15.83 -11.19 6.25
C ASP A 74 -15.69 -9.72 5.79
N ASP A 75 -16.84 -9.06 5.62
CA ASP A 75 -16.90 -7.67 5.15
C ASP A 75 -16.25 -6.69 6.13
N VAL A 76 -16.43 -6.91 7.44
CA VAL A 76 -15.86 -6.08 8.50
C VAL A 76 -14.35 -6.25 8.53
N ASP A 77 -13.86 -7.48 8.35
CA ASP A 77 -12.44 -7.77 8.22
C ASP A 77 -11.83 -7.11 6.99
N ALA A 78 -12.49 -7.14 5.83
CA ALA A 78 -11.99 -6.46 4.64
C ALA A 78 -11.82 -4.94 4.90
N ILE A 79 -12.81 -4.31 5.52
CA ILE A 79 -12.76 -2.88 5.88
C ILE A 79 -11.63 -2.61 6.88
N ASN A 80 -11.50 -3.43 7.93
CA ASN A 80 -10.45 -3.27 8.93
C ASN A 80 -9.05 -3.45 8.32
N TRP A 81 -8.88 -4.38 7.38
CA TRP A 81 -7.62 -4.58 6.69
C TRP A 81 -7.26 -3.37 5.81
N ILE A 82 -8.23 -2.84 5.06
CA ILE A 82 -8.07 -1.61 4.28
C ILE A 82 -7.65 -0.44 5.19
N ALA A 83 -8.28 -0.27 6.35
CA ALA A 83 -7.91 0.78 7.30
C ALA A 83 -6.46 0.63 7.82
N LYS A 84 -6.03 -0.60 8.16
CA LYS A 84 -4.64 -0.89 8.52
C LYS A 84 -3.67 -0.58 7.37
N PHE A 85 -4.07 -0.91 6.14
CA PHE A 85 -3.29 -0.63 4.95
C PHE A 85 -3.12 0.87 4.72
N GLU A 86 -4.18 1.66 4.82
CA GLU A 86 -4.09 3.11 4.71
C GLU A 86 -3.25 3.74 5.84
N ALA A 87 -3.28 3.17 7.04
CA ALA A 87 -2.40 3.59 8.13
C ALA A 87 -0.92 3.31 7.82
N LEU A 88 -0.62 2.23 7.10
CA LEU A 88 0.72 1.98 6.55
C LEU A 88 1.06 2.99 5.45
N LEU A 89 0.16 3.27 4.51
CA LEU A 89 0.39 4.25 3.43
C LEU A 89 0.78 5.63 3.99
N ARG A 90 0.16 6.05 5.09
CA ARG A 90 0.48 7.32 5.78
C ARG A 90 1.91 7.42 6.30
N ARG A 91 2.60 6.29 6.44
CA ARG A 91 3.98 6.22 6.95
C ARG A 91 5.01 6.11 5.83
N LEU A 92 4.57 5.83 4.60
CA LEU A 92 5.43 5.60 3.44
C LEU A 92 5.53 6.84 2.55
N TYR A 93 6.57 6.88 1.73
CA TYR A 93 6.65 7.72 0.54
C TYR A 93 6.25 6.88 -0.68
N TRP A 94 5.23 7.29 -1.42
CA TRP A 94 4.67 6.55 -2.54
C TRP A 94 3.89 7.49 -3.48
N PHE A 95 3.58 7.03 -4.69
CA PHE A 95 2.80 7.79 -5.69
C PHE A 95 1.46 7.13 -6.01
N GLU A 96 1.47 5.82 -6.22
CA GLU A 96 0.27 5.03 -6.43
C GLU A 96 0.32 3.77 -5.56
N ALA A 97 -0.82 3.37 -5.00
CA ALA A 97 -1.00 2.06 -4.43
C ALA A 97 -2.20 1.39 -5.09
N ARG A 98 -2.07 0.09 -5.40
CA ARG A 98 -3.13 -0.71 -6.00
C ARG A 98 -3.34 -1.98 -5.20
N MET A 99 -4.57 -2.21 -4.78
CA MET A 99 -4.98 -3.41 -4.04
C MET A 99 -6.04 -4.16 -4.85
N HIS A 100 -5.81 -5.44 -5.01
CA HIS A 100 -6.81 -6.40 -5.45
C HIS A 100 -7.26 -7.21 -4.24
N ILE A 101 -8.57 -7.34 -4.09
CA ILE A 101 -9.17 -8.17 -3.06
C ILE A 101 -10.17 -9.10 -3.72
N ASP A 102 -10.07 -10.38 -3.44
CA ASP A 102 -11.05 -11.40 -3.80
C ASP A 102 -11.72 -11.85 -2.51
N TRP A 103 -13.01 -11.54 -2.36
CA TRP A 103 -13.81 -11.86 -1.17
C TRP A 103 -15.17 -12.45 -1.58
N ILE A 104 -16.03 -12.74 -0.60
CA ILE A 104 -17.36 -13.37 -0.78
C ILE A 104 -18.31 -12.74 -1.82
N TYR A 105 -18.13 -11.47 -2.22
CA TYR A 105 -18.94 -10.79 -3.26
C TYR A 105 -18.19 -10.61 -4.58
N GLY A 106 -17.04 -11.26 -4.72
CA GLY A 106 -16.21 -11.26 -5.91
C GLY A 106 -15.04 -10.28 -5.86
N PRO A 107 -14.23 -10.25 -6.93
CA PRO A 107 -13.01 -9.48 -6.98
C PRO A 107 -13.29 -7.98 -7.08
N ARG A 108 -12.52 -7.18 -6.35
CA ARG A 108 -12.51 -5.72 -6.37
C ARG A 108 -11.09 -5.19 -6.49
N THR A 109 -10.95 -4.00 -7.06
CA THR A 109 -9.65 -3.31 -7.18
C THR A 109 -9.75 -1.91 -6.63
N PHE A 110 -8.92 -1.59 -5.66
CA PHE A 110 -8.79 -0.27 -5.08
C PHE A 110 -7.51 0.40 -5.55
N ARG A 111 -7.56 1.71 -5.72
CA ARG A 111 -6.45 2.56 -6.14
C ARG A 111 -6.38 3.80 -5.25
N TRP A 112 -5.21 4.05 -4.71
CA TRP A 112 -4.85 5.29 -4.02
C TRP A 112 -3.84 6.03 -4.90
N THR A 113 -4.05 7.33 -5.11
CA THR A 113 -3.12 8.21 -5.84
C THR A 113 -2.69 9.35 -4.93
N ALA A 114 -1.41 9.42 -4.59
CA ALA A 114 -0.88 10.46 -3.71
C ALA A 114 -1.11 11.86 -4.30
N ASP A 115 -1.37 12.82 -3.42
CA ASP A 115 -1.56 14.22 -3.81
C ASP A 115 -0.34 14.78 -4.56
N LYS A 116 -0.58 15.37 -5.73
CA LYS A 116 0.50 15.82 -6.63
C LYS A 116 1.37 16.90 -6.00
N ASP A 117 0.78 17.80 -5.23
CA ASP A 117 1.51 18.88 -4.56
C ASP A 117 2.41 18.32 -3.45
N GLN A 118 1.90 17.36 -2.67
CA GLN A 118 2.70 16.66 -1.65
C GLN A 118 3.86 15.87 -2.29
N VAL A 119 3.61 15.20 -3.41
CA VAL A 119 4.64 14.51 -4.20
C VAL A 119 5.71 15.49 -4.66
N HIS A 120 5.30 16.63 -5.23
CA HIS A 120 6.21 17.69 -5.66
C HIS A 120 7.07 18.18 -4.49
N ASP A 121 6.48 18.43 -3.33
CA ASP A 121 7.19 18.92 -2.15
C ASP A 121 8.23 17.92 -1.61
N VAL A 122 7.90 16.62 -1.61
CA VAL A 122 8.82 15.56 -1.18
C VAL A 122 10.02 15.46 -2.14
N ILE A 123 9.79 15.54 -3.45
CA ILE A 123 10.85 15.40 -4.46
C ILE A 123 11.71 16.66 -4.53
N TRP A 124 11.10 17.83 -4.67
CA TRP A 124 11.78 19.07 -5.05
C TRP A 124 12.04 19.99 -3.86
N ASN A 125 11.08 20.13 -2.95
CA ASN A 125 11.19 21.04 -1.80
C ASN A 125 11.78 20.37 -0.55
N LYS A 126 12.24 19.11 -0.69
CA LYS A 126 12.87 18.32 0.38
C LYS A 126 12.00 18.16 1.63
N SER A 127 10.67 18.21 1.47
CA SER A 127 9.77 17.90 2.57
C SER A 127 10.02 16.49 3.10
N LEU A 128 9.96 16.33 4.41
CA LEU A 128 10.01 15.03 5.09
C LEU A 128 8.61 14.56 5.50
N LYS A 129 7.56 15.27 5.11
CA LYS A 129 6.19 14.86 5.40
C LYS A 129 5.84 13.63 4.56
N THR A 130 5.42 12.54 5.21
CA THR A 130 4.92 11.33 4.54
C THR A 130 3.55 11.58 3.91
N MET A 131 3.11 10.68 3.01
CA MET A 131 1.91 10.90 2.20
C MET A 131 0.64 10.73 3.03
N ASP A 132 -0.07 11.83 3.30
CA ASP A 132 -1.30 11.84 4.10
C ASP A 132 -2.54 12.34 3.33
N ARG A 133 -2.35 12.75 2.08
CA ARG A 133 -3.41 13.16 1.15
C ARG A 133 -3.36 12.30 -0.11
N TRP A 134 -4.53 11.83 -0.55
CA TRP A 134 -4.66 11.05 -1.78
C TRP A 134 -6.08 11.12 -2.33
N GLU A 135 -6.19 10.80 -3.62
CA GLU A 135 -7.43 10.42 -4.28
C GLU A 135 -7.62 8.90 -4.15
N PHE A 136 -8.84 8.46 -3.84
CA PHE A 136 -9.20 7.05 -3.72
C PHE A 136 -10.24 6.69 -4.80
N SER A 137 -10.04 5.54 -5.46
CA SER A 137 -11.02 4.97 -6.38
C SER A 137 -11.06 3.45 -6.27
N ASP A 138 -12.21 2.85 -6.59
CA ASP A 138 -12.51 1.42 -6.42
C ASP A 138 -12.82 0.69 -7.74
N GLY A 139 -12.46 1.30 -8.87
CA GLY A 139 -12.60 0.71 -10.19
C GLY A 139 -14.03 0.67 -10.75
N GLY A 140 -15.05 1.21 -10.06
CA GLY A 140 -16.38 1.36 -10.65
C GLY A 140 -17.54 1.56 -9.66
N ALA A 141 -18.18 2.73 -9.79
CA ALA A 141 -19.26 3.38 -9.02
C ALA A 141 -18.79 4.15 -7.77
N PRO A 142 -19.25 5.40 -7.55
CA PRO A 142 -18.89 6.14 -6.35
C PRO A 142 -19.52 5.44 -5.15
N ILE A 143 -18.69 4.80 -4.35
CA ILE A 143 -19.04 4.46 -2.99
C ILE A 143 -19.20 5.78 -2.24
N GLU A 144 -20.44 6.20 -2.00
CA GLU A 144 -20.74 7.06 -0.87
C GLU A 144 -20.01 6.46 0.33
N ARG A 145 -19.08 7.24 0.88
CA ARG A 145 -18.26 6.91 2.04
C ARG A 145 -19.00 5.95 2.97
N TRP A 146 -18.48 4.75 3.16
CA TRP A 146 -18.89 3.83 4.24
C TRP A 146 -18.44 4.37 5.61
N THR A 147 -18.76 5.62 5.88
CA THR A 147 -18.65 6.30 7.17
C THR A 147 -19.92 7.10 7.35
N ASP A 148 -20.94 6.44 7.88
CA ASP A 148 -21.77 6.98 8.97
C ASP A 148 -21.83 5.92 10.07
#